data_AF-A0A829GYS4-F1
#
_entry.id   AF-A0A829GYS4-F1
#
_cell.length_a   1.000
_cell.length_b   1.000
_cell.length_c   1.000
_cell.angle_alpha   90.00
_cell.angle_beta   90.00
_cell.angle_gamma   90.00
#
_symmetry.space_group_name_H-M   'P 1'
#
loop_
_entity.id
_entity.type
_entity.pdbx_description
1 polymer ?
#
loop_
_entity_poly.entity_id
_entity_poly.type
_entity_poly.pdbx_seq_one_letter_code
_entity_poly.pdbx_strand_id
1 'polypeptide(L)'
;MDKRLIVMHNLSRHYGKQYWWQQNSLEDWLMMILIQRTSSKNVAQAVHNLQPYMQVDRLMALSQSELETLVRPAGFYRQKAQRIHDLLTWFVAQGGSFEKIAEKPAAELRETLLALNGIGNETADVMLMYTFGKKTFVADTYAMRLFNRLGFGPYTNYAKMQADFAPALDQITLDEAREWHALIDEHGKTQVRHAYDDRFL
;
A
#
# COMPACT_ATOMS: atom_id res chain seq x y z
N MET A 1 -2.90 20.08 21.15
CA MET A 1 -2.87 19.75 19.70
C MET A 1 -1.94 18.57 19.53
N ASP A 2 -2.41 17.50 18.89
CA ASP A 2 -1.61 16.30 18.68
C ASP A 2 -0.38 16.64 17.80
N LYS A 3 0.83 16.39 18.33
CA LYS A 3 2.09 16.72 17.64
C LYS A 3 2.23 16.01 16.30
N ARG A 4 1.58 14.86 16.11
CA ARG A 4 1.58 14.12 14.84
C ARG A 4 0.89 14.91 13.74
N LEU A 5 -0.21 15.60 14.08
CA LEU A 5 -0.94 16.46 13.15
C LEU A 5 -0.09 17.65 12.69
N ILE A 6 0.72 18.22 13.60
CA ILE A 6 1.61 19.34 13.28
C ILE A 6 2.64 18.91 12.23
N VAL A 7 3.29 17.76 12.43
CA VAL A 7 4.26 17.20 11.46
C VAL A 7 3.59 17.00 10.10
N MET A 8 2.39 16.42 10.07
CA MET A 8 1.68 16.16 8.82
C MET A 8 1.23 17.43 8.11
N HIS A 9 0.79 18.44 8.86
CA HIS A 9 0.47 19.75 8.31
C HIS A 9 1.71 20.43 7.70
N ASN A 10 2.86 20.33 8.38
CA ASN A 10 4.12 20.89 7.91
C ASN A 10 4.63 20.20 6.64
N LEU A 11 4.53 18.86 6.57
CA LEU A 11 4.79 18.09 5.35
C LEU A 11 3.89 18.55 4.19
N SER A 12 2.59 18.65 4.43
CA SER A 12 1.62 19.08 3.43
C SER A 12 1.90 20.49 2.91
N ARG A 13 2.28 21.42 3.81
CA ARG A 13 2.67 22.79 3.43
C ARG A 13 3.95 22.82 2.60
N HIS A 14 4.89 21.92 2.85
CA HIS A 14 6.18 21.87 2.17
C HIS A 14 6.09 21.20 0.80
N TYR A 15 5.47 20.03 0.72
CA TYR A 15 5.42 19.21 -0.50
C TYR A 15 4.16 19.42 -1.34
N GLY A 16 3.13 20.05 -0.79
CA GLY A 16 1.80 20.11 -1.38
C GLY A 16 1.06 18.77 -1.31
N LYS A 17 -0.18 18.75 -1.78
CA LYS A 17 -0.98 17.51 -1.87
C LYS A 17 -0.47 16.61 -2.99
N GLN A 18 -0.40 15.31 -2.72
CA GLN A 18 0.16 14.31 -3.62
C GLN A 18 -0.88 13.62 -4.50
N TYR A 19 -2.14 13.54 -4.04
CA TYR A 19 -3.26 13.00 -4.82
C TYR A 19 -3.04 11.58 -5.40
N TRP A 20 -2.38 10.68 -4.68
CA TRP A 20 -2.04 9.34 -5.18
C TRP A 20 -3.25 8.42 -5.48
N TRP A 21 -4.46 8.75 -5.04
CA TRP A 21 -5.60 7.82 -5.00
C TRP A 21 -6.73 8.12 -5.99
N GLN A 22 -6.42 8.62 -7.20
CA GLN A 22 -7.48 9.08 -8.10
C GLN A 22 -8.30 7.96 -8.76
N GLN A 23 -7.75 6.75 -8.90
CA GLN A 23 -8.48 5.57 -9.39
C GLN A 23 -8.02 4.34 -8.63
N ASN A 24 -8.96 3.44 -8.33
CA ASN A 24 -8.69 2.11 -7.80
C ASN A 24 -9.14 1.10 -8.85
N SER A 25 -8.22 0.26 -9.27
CA SER A 25 -8.42 -0.71 -10.33
C SER A 25 -7.83 -2.05 -9.93
N LEU A 26 -8.23 -3.09 -10.67
CA LEU A 26 -7.57 -4.40 -10.60
C LEU A 26 -6.06 -4.26 -10.86
N GLU A 27 -5.65 -3.33 -11.72
CA GLU A 27 -4.26 -3.04 -12.02
C GLU A 27 -3.48 -2.58 -10.78
N ASP A 28 -4.05 -1.69 -9.96
CA ASP A 28 -3.40 -1.20 -8.73
C ASP A 28 -3.08 -2.36 -7.76
N TRP A 29 -3.97 -3.34 -7.64
CA TRP A 29 -3.74 -4.55 -6.85
C TRP A 29 -2.60 -5.39 -7.37
N LEU A 30 -2.56 -5.62 -8.68
CA LEU A 30 -1.46 -6.37 -9.27
C LEU A 30 -0.15 -5.58 -9.11
N MET A 31 -0.18 -4.25 -9.26
CA MET A 31 0.98 -3.39 -9.04
C MET A 31 1.55 -3.51 -7.62
N MET A 32 0.71 -3.60 -6.57
CA MET A 32 1.17 -3.79 -5.19
C MET A 32 1.98 -5.09 -4.99
N ILE A 33 1.68 -6.14 -5.75
CA ILE A 33 2.45 -7.39 -5.75
C ILE A 33 3.70 -7.24 -6.64
N LEU A 34 3.54 -6.63 -7.82
CA LEU A 34 4.59 -6.55 -8.83
C LEU A 34 5.73 -5.60 -8.45
N ILE A 35 5.46 -4.53 -7.71
CA ILE A 35 6.46 -3.52 -7.33
C ILE A 35 7.47 -4.02 -6.28
N GLN A 36 7.12 -5.06 -5.52
CA GLN A 36 7.96 -5.58 -4.46
C GLN A 36 9.32 -6.04 -5.00
N ARG A 37 10.38 -5.33 -4.57
CA ARG A 37 11.78 -5.57 -4.97
C ARG A 37 12.01 -5.52 -6.49
N THR A 38 11.33 -4.60 -7.17
CA THR A 38 11.37 -4.49 -8.63
C THR A 38 11.48 -3.04 -9.06
N SER A 39 12.25 -2.79 -10.13
CA SER A 39 12.34 -1.44 -10.71
C SER A 39 11.04 -1.04 -11.39
N SER A 40 10.70 0.24 -11.36
CA SER A 40 9.48 0.77 -12.01
C SER A 40 9.40 0.41 -13.49
N LYS A 41 10.54 0.39 -14.20
CA LYS A 41 10.62 -0.04 -15.61
C LYS A 41 10.12 -1.48 -15.80
N ASN A 42 10.54 -2.39 -14.94
CA ASN A 42 10.18 -3.80 -15.04
C ASN A 42 8.74 -4.05 -14.59
N VAL A 43 8.23 -3.28 -13.62
CA VAL A 43 6.82 -3.30 -13.24
C VAL A 43 5.97 -2.85 -14.42
N ALA A 44 6.29 -1.72 -15.04
CA ALA A 44 5.55 -1.20 -16.19
C ALA A 44 5.49 -2.22 -17.34
N GLN A 45 6.59 -2.93 -17.62
CA GLN A 45 6.60 -4.00 -18.62
C GLN A 45 5.69 -5.18 -18.24
N ALA A 46 5.72 -5.63 -16.98
CA ALA A 46 4.85 -6.72 -16.51
C ALA A 46 3.37 -6.33 -16.56
N VAL A 47 3.03 -5.10 -16.16
CA VAL A 47 1.68 -4.55 -16.26
C VAL A 47 1.22 -4.47 -17.71
N HIS A 48 2.08 -3.97 -18.61
CA HIS A 48 1.79 -3.93 -20.05
C HIS A 48 1.45 -5.32 -20.61
N ASN A 49 2.20 -6.36 -20.21
CA ASN A 49 1.92 -7.73 -20.63
C ASN A 49 0.56 -8.24 -20.12
N LEU A 50 0.12 -7.79 -18.94
CA LEU A 50 -1.16 -8.18 -18.33
C LEU A 50 -2.36 -7.42 -18.88
N GLN A 51 -2.18 -6.27 -19.53
CA GLN A 51 -3.27 -5.42 -20.03
C GLN A 51 -4.36 -6.17 -20.81
N PRO A 52 -4.06 -7.09 -21.75
CA PRO A 52 -5.08 -7.85 -22.48
C PRO A 52 -5.97 -8.75 -21.60
N TYR A 53 -5.53 -9.00 -20.37
CA TYR A 53 -6.15 -9.88 -19.39
C TYR A 53 -6.68 -9.13 -18.18
N MET A 54 -6.75 -7.79 -18.17
CA MET A 54 -7.09 -6.96 -16.99
C MET A 54 -8.57 -7.04 -16.58
N GLN A 55 -9.08 -8.25 -16.43
CA GLN A 55 -10.40 -8.63 -15.93
C GLN A 55 -10.21 -9.88 -15.06
N VAL A 56 -10.93 -9.98 -13.94
CA VAL A 56 -10.72 -11.04 -12.95
C VAL A 56 -10.89 -12.44 -13.54
N ASP A 57 -11.94 -12.63 -14.34
CA ASP A 57 -12.22 -13.88 -15.05
C ASP A 57 -11.11 -14.26 -16.03
N ARG A 58 -10.57 -13.29 -16.79
CA ARG A 58 -9.46 -13.52 -17.72
C ARG A 58 -8.16 -13.87 -17.00
N LEU A 59 -7.83 -13.18 -15.90
CA LEU A 59 -6.63 -13.51 -15.12
C LEU A 59 -6.74 -14.89 -14.48
N MET A 60 -7.92 -15.24 -13.95
CA MET A 60 -8.17 -16.56 -13.36
C MET A 60 -8.16 -17.70 -14.38
N ALA A 61 -8.41 -17.39 -15.66
CA ALA A 61 -8.33 -18.37 -16.75
C ALA A 61 -6.88 -18.67 -17.19
N LEU A 62 -5.91 -17.83 -16.82
CA LEU A 62 -4.50 -18.08 -17.12
C LEU A 62 -3.97 -19.26 -16.30
N SER A 63 -3.27 -20.17 -16.97
CA SER A 63 -2.45 -21.14 -16.26
C SER A 63 -1.33 -20.44 -15.48
N GLN A 64 -0.85 -21.09 -14.42
CA GLN A 64 0.30 -20.62 -13.65
C GLN A 64 1.50 -20.30 -14.55
N SER A 65 1.79 -21.13 -15.56
CA SER A 65 2.90 -20.92 -16.51
C SER A 65 2.71 -19.70 -17.41
N GLU A 66 1.48 -19.41 -17.84
CA GLU A 66 1.20 -18.22 -18.64
C GLU A 66 1.37 -16.96 -17.79
N LEU A 67 0.81 -16.94 -16.58
CA LEU A 67 0.94 -15.81 -15.67
C LEU A 67 2.40 -15.56 -15.28
N GLU A 68 3.17 -16.62 -14.99
CA GLU A 68 4.61 -16.55 -14.76
C GLU A 68 5.37 -15.91 -15.91
N THR A 69 4.98 -16.21 -17.16
CA THR A 69 5.58 -15.64 -18.36
C THR A 69 5.28 -14.15 -18.48
N LEU A 70 4.02 -13.75 -18.26
CA LEU A 70 3.58 -12.36 -18.35
C LEU A 70 4.28 -11.49 -17.30
N VAL A 71 4.42 -11.99 -16.06
CA VAL A 71 5.02 -11.25 -14.94
C VAL A 71 6.52 -11.46 -14.78
N ARG A 72 7.16 -12.24 -15.68
CA ARG A 72 8.60 -12.52 -15.67
C ARG A 72 9.49 -11.29 -15.53
N PRO A 73 9.22 -10.14 -16.21
CA PRO A 73 10.03 -8.93 -16.07
C PRO A 73 10.13 -8.44 -14.62
N ALA A 74 9.10 -8.67 -13.81
CA ALA A 74 9.05 -8.18 -12.44
C ALA A 74 10.00 -8.92 -11.47
N GLY A 75 10.64 -10.02 -11.88
CA GLY A 75 11.50 -10.81 -11.00
C GLY A 75 10.69 -11.51 -9.88
N PHE A 76 11.27 -12.55 -9.26
CA PHE A 76 10.52 -13.43 -8.32
C PHE A 76 9.17 -13.90 -8.90
N TYR A 77 9.10 -14.05 -10.22
CA TYR A 77 7.85 -14.10 -10.97
C TYR A 77 6.99 -15.31 -10.61
N ARG A 78 7.58 -16.44 -10.22
CA ARG A 78 6.85 -17.60 -9.71
C ARG A 78 6.05 -17.28 -8.45
N GLN A 79 6.70 -16.62 -7.50
CA GLN A 79 6.08 -16.21 -6.24
C GLN A 79 5.04 -15.13 -6.48
N LYS A 80 5.31 -14.19 -7.39
CA LYS A 80 4.35 -13.12 -7.74
C LYS A 80 3.13 -13.65 -8.49
N ALA A 81 3.31 -14.56 -9.44
CA ALA A 81 2.23 -15.23 -10.13
C ALA A 81 1.33 -15.98 -9.15
N GLN A 82 1.92 -16.75 -8.22
CA GLN A 82 1.16 -17.44 -7.18
C GLN A 82 0.39 -16.45 -6.30
N ARG A 83 1.01 -15.36 -5.86
CA ARG A 83 0.35 -14.33 -5.03
C ARG A 83 -0.81 -13.65 -5.75
N ILE A 84 -0.65 -13.37 -7.05
CA ILE A 84 -1.73 -12.81 -7.87
C ILE A 84 -2.90 -13.80 -7.90
N HIS A 85 -2.63 -15.08 -8.18
CA HIS A 85 -3.66 -16.11 -8.20
C HIS A 85 -4.35 -16.28 -6.85
N ASP A 86 -3.60 -16.31 -5.74
CA ASP A 86 -4.14 -16.42 -4.38
C ASP A 86 -5.04 -15.20 -4.05
N LEU A 87 -4.60 -13.99 -4.41
CA LEU A 87 -5.36 -12.76 -4.19
C LEU A 87 -6.66 -12.74 -5.01
N LEU A 88 -6.63 -13.15 -6.27
CA LEU A 88 -7.81 -13.22 -7.13
C LEU A 88 -8.79 -14.30 -6.66
N THR A 89 -8.27 -15.46 -6.23
CA THR A 89 -9.07 -16.54 -5.66
C THR A 89 -9.79 -16.05 -4.40
N TRP A 90 -9.08 -15.35 -3.52
CA TRP A 90 -9.68 -14.71 -2.34
C TRP A 90 -10.74 -13.68 -2.74
N PHE A 91 -10.46 -12.81 -3.71
CA PHE A 91 -11.41 -11.80 -4.18
C PHE A 91 -12.72 -12.42 -4.67
N VAL A 92 -12.63 -13.48 -5.49
CA VAL A 92 -13.79 -14.23 -5.97
C VAL A 92 -14.54 -14.89 -4.81
N ALA A 93 -13.82 -15.48 -3.86
CA ALA A 93 -14.42 -16.07 -2.66
C ALA A 93 -15.13 -15.04 -1.76
N GLN A 94 -14.69 -13.77 -1.77
CA GLN A 94 -15.37 -12.67 -1.10
C GLN A 94 -16.53 -12.06 -1.93
N GLY A 95 -16.92 -12.67 -3.05
CA GLY A 95 -18.07 -12.26 -3.86
C GLY A 95 -17.74 -11.40 -5.08
N GLY A 96 -16.44 -11.19 -5.39
CA GLY A 96 -16.00 -10.62 -6.67
C GLY A 96 -16.36 -9.15 -6.91
N SER A 97 -16.67 -8.39 -5.85
CA SER A 97 -17.00 -6.95 -5.93
C SER A 97 -16.25 -6.18 -4.85
N PHE A 98 -15.48 -5.19 -5.27
CA PHE A 98 -14.74 -4.32 -4.35
C PHE A 98 -15.68 -3.58 -3.41
N GLU A 99 -16.83 -3.13 -3.92
CA GLU A 99 -17.85 -2.40 -3.18
C GLU A 99 -18.42 -3.25 -2.05
N LYS A 100 -18.82 -4.50 -2.36
CA LYS A 100 -19.34 -5.44 -1.35
C LYS A 100 -18.29 -5.80 -0.30
N ILE A 101 -17.04 -6.00 -0.72
CA ILE A 101 -15.95 -6.28 0.21
C ILE A 101 -15.69 -5.06 1.11
N ALA A 102 -15.76 -3.86 0.56
CA ALA A 102 -15.58 -2.61 1.29
C ALA A 102 -16.68 -2.35 2.34
N GLU A 103 -17.83 -3.03 2.29
CA GLU A 103 -18.85 -2.94 3.35
C GLU A 103 -18.40 -3.63 4.65
N LYS A 104 -17.48 -4.61 4.56
CA LYS A 104 -16.99 -5.35 5.73
C LYS A 104 -16.23 -4.45 6.72
N PRO A 105 -16.26 -4.76 8.03
CA PRO A 105 -15.43 -4.09 9.02
C PRO A 105 -13.95 -4.15 8.67
N ALA A 106 -13.21 -3.06 8.90
CA ALA A 106 -11.79 -2.98 8.54
C ALA A 106 -10.94 -4.07 9.23
N ALA A 107 -11.25 -4.40 10.50
CA ALA A 107 -10.53 -5.43 11.25
C ALA A 107 -10.71 -6.84 10.67
N GLU A 108 -11.95 -7.22 10.32
CA GLU A 108 -12.25 -8.51 9.65
C GLU A 108 -11.52 -8.58 8.31
N LEU A 109 -11.63 -7.53 7.51
CA LEU A 109 -11.00 -7.48 6.20
C LEU A 109 -9.46 -7.60 6.30
N ARG A 110 -8.85 -6.90 7.26
CA ARG A 110 -7.42 -6.97 7.54
C ARG A 110 -6.97 -8.38 7.88
N GLU A 111 -7.72 -9.09 8.72
CA GLU A 111 -7.42 -10.46 9.12
C GLU A 111 -7.40 -11.39 7.90
N THR A 112 -8.42 -11.29 7.04
CA THR A 112 -8.48 -12.12 5.82
C THR A 112 -7.34 -11.82 4.83
N LEU A 113 -6.93 -10.55 4.71
CA LEU A 113 -5.81 -10.17 3.84
C LEU A 113 -4.49 -10.69 4.39
N LEU A 114 -4.26 -10.63 5.70
CA LEU A 114 -3.05 -11.14 6.35
C LEU A 114 -2.94 -12.67 6.30
N ALA A 115 -4.04 -13.38 6.12
CA ALA A 115 -4.04 -14.81 5.90
C ALA A 115 -3.51 -15.20 4.50
N LEU A 116 -3.45 -14.25 3.55
CA LEU A 116 -2.93 -14.49 2.21
C LEU A 116 -1.40 -14.57 2.21
N ASN A 117 -0.88 -15.63 1.64
CA ASN A 117 0.55 -15.86 1.55
C ASN A 117 1.23 -14.69 0.80
N GLY A 118 2.20 -14.04 1.45
CA GLY A 118 2.95 -12.93 0.86
C GLY A 118 2.31 -11.55 1.01
N ILE A 119 1.16 -11.44 1.70
CA ILE A 119 0.62 -10.15 2.14
C ILE A 119 1.05 -9.90 3.59
N GLY A 120 1.91 -8.90 3.79
CA GLY A 120 2.33 -8.44 5.12
C GLY A 120 1.47 -7.30 5.64
N ASN A 121 1.75 -6.85 6.87
CA ASN A 121 1.04 -5.74 7.52
C ASN A 121 0.94 -4.47 6.66
N GLU A 122 2.05 -4.05 6.06
CA GLU A 122 2.10 -2.87 5.19
C GLU A 122 1.17 -3.03 3.98
N THR A 123 1.30 -4.15 3.25
CA THR A 123 0.46 -4.42 2.07
C THR A 123 -1.02 -4.50 2.43
N ALA A 124 -1.36 -5.17 3.54
CA ALA A 124 -2.74 -5.26 4.00
C ALA A 124 -3.33 -3.88 4.32
N ASP A 125 -2.58 -3.03 5.03
CA ASP A 125 -3.05 -1.68 5.38
C ASP A 125 -3.10 -0.73 4.16
N VAL A 126 -2.17 -0.87 3.21
CA VAL A 126 -2.25 -0.16 1.92
C VAL A 126 -3.52 -0.57 1.15
N MET A 127 -3.84 -1.87 1.06
CA MET A 127 -5.06 -2.33 0.39
C MET A 127 -6.33 -1.84 1.10
N LEU A 128 -6.35 -1.86 2.43
CA LEU A 128 -7.44 -1.31 3.23
C LEU A 128 -7.67 0.17 2.90
N MET A 129 -6.61 0.97 2.90
CA MET A 129 -6.69 2.41 2.68
C MET A 129 -7.05 2.79 1.25
N TYR A 130 -6.29 2.28 0.28
CA TYR A 130 -6.43 2.71 -1.11
C TYR A 130 -7.62 2.03 -1.73
N THR A 131 -7.71 0.71 -1.68
CA THR A 131 -8.75 -0.05 -2.38
C THR A 131 -10.09 -0.03 -1.66
N PHE A 132 -10.11 -0.32 -0.37
CA PHE A 132 -11.36 -0.55 0.37
C PHE A 132 -11.85 0.67 1.16
N GLY A 133 -11.15 1.81 1.02
CA GLY A 133 -11.54 3.07 1.64
C GLY A 133 -11.59 3.03 3.16
N LYS A 134 -10.76 2.21 3.80
CA LYS A 134 -10.69 2.08 5.26
C LYS A 134 -9.55 2.93 5.81
N LYS A 135 -9.85 3.80 6.78
CA LYS A 135 -8.81 4.56 7.48
C LYS A 135 -7.89 3.59 8.24
N THR A 136 -6.61 3.60 7.92
CA THR A 136 -5.54 2.90 8.64
C THR A 136 -4.26 3.74 8.52
N PHE A 137 -3.26 3.45 9.34
CA PHE A 137 -1.96 4.13 9.27
C PHE A 137 -0.94 3.17 8.70
N VAL A 138 -0.35 3.51 7.55
CA VAL A 138 0.68 2.69 6.90
C VAL A 138 2.02 2.98 7.58
N ALA A 139 2.40 2.11 8.51
CA ALA A 139 3.61 2.26 9.33
C ALA A 139 4.86 1.67 8.64
N ASP A 140 5.09 2.06 7.39
CA ASP A 140 6.18 1.58 6.58
C ASP A 140 7.56 2.02 7.12
N THR A 141 8.63 1.66 6.41
CA THR A 141 9.99 2.02 6.84
C THR A 141 10.26 3.53 6.79
N TYR A 142 9.63 4.29 5.88
CA TYR A 142 9.78 5.73 5.86
C TYR A 142 9.12 6.38 7.07
N ALA A 143 7.90 5.97 7.42
CA ALA A 143 7.21 6.41 8.62
C ALA A 143 8.04 6.13 9.88
N MET A 144 8.47 4.88 10.07
CA MET A 144 9.26 4.49 11.24
C MET A 144 10.55 5.32 11.35
N ARG A 145 11.27 5.54 10.24
CA ARG A 145 12.51 6.35 10.25
C ARG A 145 12.24 7.81 10.61
N LEU A 146 11.22 8.42 9.99
CA LEU A 146 10.85 9.81 10.24
C LEU A 146 10.50 10.03 11.70
N PHE A 147 9.54 9.27 12.22
CA PHE A 147 9.01 9.51 13.55
C PHE A 147 9.95 9.07 14.67
N ASN A 148 10.84 8.10 14.43
CA ASN A 148 11.95 7.83 15.35
C ASN A 148 12.93 9.02 15.42
N ARG A 149 13.27 9.62 14.27
CA ARG A 149 14.18 10.78 14.21
C ARG A 149 13.59 12.02 14.89
N LEU A 150 12.28 12.22 14.77
CA LEU A 150 11.54 13.29 15.44
C LEU A 150 11.26 13.01 16.93
N GLY A 151 11.67 11.85 17.48
CA GLY A 151 11.55 11.54 18.90
C GLY A 151 10.16 11.10 19.36
N PHE A 152 9.29 10.65 18.45
CA PHE A 152 7.99 10.06 18.80
C PHE A 152 8.12 8.59 19.25
N GLY A 153 9.19 7.92 18.83
CA GLY A 153 9.46 6.51 19.11
C GLY A 153 10.66 6.28 20.03
N PRO A 154 10.83 5.03 20.49
CA PRO A 154 11.34 4.04 19.55
C PRO A 154 10.26 3.10 19.00
N TYR A 155 10.02 3.22 17.70
CA TYR A 155 9.28 2.27 16.88
C TYR A 155 10.25 1.24 16.29
N THR A 156 10.14 0.00 16.77
CA THR A 156 11.00 -1.12 16.34
C THR A 156 10.28 -2.10 15.43
N ASN A 157 8.97 -1.98 15.29
CA ASN A 157 8.17 -2.79 14.40
C ASN A 157 6.89 -2.05 13.96
N TYR A 158 6.32 -2.54 12.86
CA TYR A 158 5.13 -1.99 12.22
C TYR A 158 3.94 -1.91 13.18
N ALA A 159 3.62 -3.02 13.87
CA ALA A 159 2.42 -3.11 14.71
C ALA A 159 2.41 -2.09 15.85
N LYS A 160 3.58 -1.86 16.48
CA LYS A 160 3.73 -0.88 17.56
C LYS A 160 3.42 0.54 17.07
N MET A 161 3.95 0.93 15.91
CA MET A 161 3.72 2.25 15.36
C MET A 161 2.28 2.40 14.84
N GLN A 162 1.76 1.40 14.14
CA GLN A 162 0.38 1.43 13.64
C GLN A 162 -0.62 1.61 14.79
N ALA A 163 -0.45 0.86 15.89
CA ALA A 163 -1.33 0.97 17.06
C ALA A 163 -1.24 2.33 17.75
N ASP A 164 -0.03 2.90 17.83
CA ASP A 164 0.18 4.23 18.42
C ASP A 164 -0.45 5.35 17.58
N PHE A 165 -0.36 5.27 16.25
CA PHE A 165 -0.92 6.26 15.34
C PHE A 165 -2.41 6.10 15.06
N ALA A 166 -2.99 4.91 15.30
CA ALA A 166 -4.40 4.64 15.00
C ALA A 166 -5.38 5.68 15.61
N PRO A 167 -5.25 6.13 16.88
CA PRO A 167 -6.15 7.14 17.44
C PRO A 167 -6.07 8.52 16.76
N ALA A 168 -4.96 8.84 16.09
CA ALA A 168 -4.83 10.10 15.35
C ALA A 168 -5.72 10.11 14.09
N LEU A 169 -6.05 8.93 13.56
CA LEU A 169 -6.88 8.78 12.36
C LEU A 169 -8.34 9.20 12.62
N ASP A 170 -8.81 9.18 13.86
CA ASP A 170 -10.18 9.59 14.21
C ASP A 170 -10.39 11.10 14.02
N GLN A 171 -9.31 11.87 14.02
CA GLN A 171 -9.33 13.33 13.88
C GLN A 171 -9.27 13.80 12.42
N ILE A 172 -9.15 12.87 11.46
CA ILE A 172 -8.95 13.18 10.04
C ILE A 172 -9.89 12.37 9.14
N THR A 173 -10.04 12.87 7.93
CA THR A 173 -10.70 12.19 6.81
C THR A 173 -9.82 11.09 6.22
N LEU A 174 -10.41 10.23 5.40
CA LEU A 174 -9.68 9.21 4.65
C LEU A 174 -8.68 9.83 3.65
N ASP A 175 -9.07 10.91 2.98
CA ASP A 175 -8.20 11.61 2.03
C ASP A 175 -7.00 12.24 2.73
N GLU A 176 -7.17 12.78 3.93
CA GLU A 176 -6.05 13.23 4.75
C GLU A 176 -5.14 12.07 5.18
N ALA A 177 -5.70 10.91 5.56
CA ALA A 177 -4.89 9.73 5.89
C ALA A 177 -4.07 9.24 4.69
N ARG A 178 -4.64 9.29 3.48
CA ARG A 178 -3.94 8.97 2.23
C ARG A 178 -2.85 9.98 1.89
N GLU A 179 -3.09 11.27 2.11
CA GLU A 179 -2.05 12.30 1.98
C GLU A 179 -0.92 12.07 2.97
N TRP A 180 -1.20 11.69 4.22
CA TRP A 180 -0.15 11.43 5.19
C TRP A 180 0.80 10.35 4.71
N HIS A 181 0.27 9.21 4.24
CA HIS A 181 1.10 8.14 3.71
C HIS A 181 1.94 8.61 2.52
N ALA A 182 1.34 9.30 1.54
CA ALA A 182 2.06 9.82 0.38
C ALA A 182 3.16 10.83 0.74
N LEU A 183 2.87 11.76 1.66
CA LEU A 183 3.80 12.79 2.12
C LEU A 183 4.99 12.20 2.89
N ILE A 184 4.75 11.19 3.73
CA ILE A 184 5.80 10.47 4.45
C ILE A 184 6.76 9.79 3.46
N ASP A 185 6.20 9.13 2.44
CA ASP A 185 6.99 8.42 1.44
C ASP A 185 7.79 9.39 0.54
N GLU A 186 7.18 10.50 0.09
CA GLU A 186 7.88 11.56 -0.65
C GLU A 186 9.01 12.21 0.16
N HIS A 187 8.74 12.54 1.42
CA HIS A 187 9.78 12.99 2.33
C HIS A 187 10.87 11.91 2.47
N GLY A 188 10.51 10.65 2.66
CA GLY A 188 11.46 9.54 2.77
C GLY A 188 12.37 9.37 1.54
N LYS A 189 11.83 9.48 0.33
CA LYS A 189 12.55 9.36 -0.95
C LYS A 189 13.57 10.47 -1.17
N THR A 190 13.20 11.73 -0.88
CA THR A 190 14.11 12.88 -1.08
C THR A 190 15.40 12.75 -0.26
N GLN A 191 15.33 12.04 0.86
CA GLN A 191 16.40 11.93 1.85
C GLN A 191 17.33 10.72 1.66
N VAL A 192 17.09 9.88 0.65
CA VAL A 192 18.04 8.82 0.25
C VAL A 192 19.27 9.41 -0.46
N ARG A 193 19.19 10.68 -0.89
CA ARG A 193 20.23 11.35 -1.69
C ARG A 193 20.99 12.46 -0.94
N HIS A 194 20.47 12.95 0.20
CA HIS A 194 21.03 14.08 0.97
C HIS A 194 20.85 13.88 2.49
N ALA A 195 21.50 14.70 3.31
CA ALA A 195 21.30 14.72 4.76
C ALA A 195 19.88 15.22 5.11
N TYR A 196 19.27 14.67 6.17
CA TYR A 196 17.92 15.01 6.61
C TYR A 196 17.75 16.51 6.87
N ASP A 197 16.87 17.17 6.10
CA ASP A 197 16.38 18.51 6.40
C ASP A 197 14.96 18.45 6.98
N ASP A 198 14.89 18.40 8.31
CA ASP A 198 13.63 18.37 9.06
C ASP A 198 13.30 19.73 9.69
N ARG A 199 14.00 20.82 9.34
CA ARG A 199 13.87 22.12 10.04
C ARG A 199 12.48 22.73 9.95
N PHE A 200 11.67 22.27 9.01
CA PHE A 200 10.30 22.72 8.79
C PHE A 200 9.25 21.85 9.52
N LEU A 201 9.65 20.73 10.13
CA LEU A 201 8.78 19.79 10.85
C LEU A 201 8.64 20.18 12.32
#